data_AF-A0A941DK96-F1
#
_entry.id   AF-A0A941DK96-F1
#
_cell.length_a   1.000
_cell.length_b   1.000
_cell.length_c   1.000
_cell.angle_alpha   90.00
_cell.angle_beta   90.00
_cell.angle_gamma   90.00
#
_symmetry.space_group_name_H-M   'P 1'
#
loop_
_entity.id
_entity.type
_entity.pdbx_description
1 polymer ?
#
loop_
_entity_poly.entity_id
_entity_poly.type
_entity_poly.pdbx_seq_one_letter_code
_entity_poly.pdbx_strand_id
1 'polypeptide(L)'
;MKFPLGKIVATRDALSAIQHDEAIIMQLLLRHQSGDWGIVHDEDRLANDKAVLTGARIISSYHLQPSDQLLWVITEADRCTTTLILPDEY
;
A
#
# COMPACT_ATOMS: atom_id res chain seq x y z
N MET A 1 1.31 -2.03 14.89
CA MET A 1 2.01 -1.77 13.61
C MET A 1 3.01 -2.89 13.41
N LYS A 2 3.00 -3.59 12.26
CA LYS A 2 3.89 -4.72 11.93
C LYS A 2 5.28 -4.28 11.44
N PHE A 3 5.39 -3.14 10.79
CA PHE A 3 6.65 -2.58 10.26
C PHE A 3 6.58 -1.04 10.20
N PRO A 4 7.72 -0.34 10.12
CA PRO A 4 7.73 1.11 9.92
C PRO A 4 7.40 1.47 8.46
N LEU A 5 6.65 2.55 8.26
CA LEU A 5 6.51 3.18 6.96
C LEU A 5 7.71 4.10 6.69
N GLY A 6 8.05 4.26 5.42
CA GLY A 6 9.08 5.20 4.99
C GLY A 6 8.53 6.60 4.73
N LYS A 7 9.26 7.37 3.92
CA LYS A 7 8.75 8.61 3.33
C LYS A 7 7.51 8.29 2.50
N ILE A 8 6.38 8.89 2.85
CA ILE A 8 5.13 8.74 2.11
C ILE A 8 5.21 9.58 0.84
N VAL A 9 4.97 8.93 -0.30
CA VAL A 9 4.83 9.57 -1.61
C VAL A 9 3.65 8.96 -2.35
N ALA A 10 3.11 9.67 -3.32
CA ALA A 10 2.04 9.16 -4.17
C ALA A 10 2.22 9.67 -5.60
N THR A 11 1.81 8.86 -6.59
CA THR A 11 1.72 9.34 -7.97
C THR A 11 0.60 10.38 -8.10
N ARG A 12 0.66 11.18 -9.16
CA ARG A 12 -0.38 12.19 -9.43
C ARG A 12 -1.75 11.55 -9.65
N ASP A 13 -1.76 10.40 -10.33
CA ASP A 13 -3.00 9.73 -10.67
C ASP A 13 -3.58 9.00 -9.45
N ALA A 14 -2.73 8.42 -8.59
CA ALA A 14 -3.15 7.91 -7.28
C ALA A 14 -3.78 9.00 -6.40
N LEU A 15 -3.14 10.18 -6.29
CA LEU A 15 -3.69 11.31 -5.53
C LEU A 15 -5.02 11.80 -6.11
N SER A 16 -5.14 11.81 -7.44
CA SER A 16 -6.38 12.19 -8.12
C SER A 16 -7.49 11.16 -7.87
N ALA A 17 -7.17 9.87 -7.92
CA ALA A 17 -8.11 8.77 -7.69
C ALA A 17 -8.69 8.78 -6.26
N ILE A 18 -7.87 9.14 -5.26
CA ILE A 18 -8.33 9.33 -3.86
C ILE A 18 -8.84 10.74 -3.57
N GLN A 19 -9.01 11.57 -4.59
CA GLN A 19 -9.52 12.95 -4.48
C GLN A 19 -8.73 13.83 -3.49
N HIS A 20 -7.44 13.53 -3.30
CA HIS A 20 -6.59 14.18 -2.30
C HIS A 20 -7.15 14.09 -0.86
N ASP A 21 -7.98 13.09 -0.55
CA ASP A 21 -8.53 12.88 0.79
C ASP A 21 -7.48 12.27 1.72
N GLU A 22 -6.96 13.10 2.63
CA GLU A 22 -5.98 12.69 3.63
C GLU A 22 -6.49 11.60 4.57
N ALA A 23 -7.80 11.54 4.86
CA ALA A 23 -8.36 10.52 5.72
C ALA A 23 -8.30 9.14 5.05
N ILE A 24 -8.57 9.08 3.74
CA ILE A 24 -8.43 7.85 2.95
C ILE A 24 -6.96 7.43 2.91
N ILE A 25 -6.03 8.35 2.62
CA ILE A 25 -4.59 8.05 2.61
C ILE A 25 -4.16 7.44 3.95
N MET A 26 -4.49 8.10 5.06
CA MET A 26 -4.13 7.64 6.40
C MET A 26 -4.74 6.28 6.72
N GLN A 27 -5.98 6.03 6.32
CA GLN A 27 -6.62 4.72 6.51
C GLN A 27 -5.87 3.61 5.77
N LEU A 28 -5.52 3.82 4.50
CA LEU A 28 -4.81 2.82 3.69
C LEU A 28 -3.40 2.55 4.22
N LEU A 29 -2.71 3.59 4.68
CA LEU A 29 -1.39 3.46 5.32
C LEU A 29 -1.47 2.67 6.62
N LEU A 30 -2.46 2.94 7.48
CA LEU A 30 -2.64 2.21 8.74
C LEU A 30 -2.96 0.73 8.49
N ARG A 31 -3.83 0.43 7.51
CA ARG A 31 -4.15 -0.94 7.09
C ARG A 31 -2.89 -1.66 6.63
N HIS A 32 -2.13 -1.06 5.71
CA HIS A 32 -0.88 -1.60 5.19
C HIS A 32 0.10 -1.90 6.31
N GLN A 33 0.31 -0.91 7.19
CA GLN A 33 1.23 -1.03 8.30
C GLN A 33 0.80 -2.06 9.36
N SER A 34 -0.50 -2.34 9.47
CA SER A 34 -1.03 -3.35 10.40
C SER A 34 -0.95 -4.78 9.87
N GLY A 35 -0.64 -4.96 8.59
CA GLY A 35 -0.68 -6.28 7.95
C GLY A 35 -2.00 -6.65 7.30
N ASP A 36 -2.91 -5.69 7.16
CA ASP A 36 -4.06 -5.86 6.27
C ASP A 36 -3.59 -5.59 4.85
N TRP A 37 -3.31 -6.65 4.09
CA TRP A 37 -2.84 -6.54 2.71
C TRP A 37 -3.93 -6.21 1.70
N GLY A 38 -5.19 -6.13 2.15
CA GLY A 38 -6.35 -5.95 1.30
C GLY A 38 -6.52 -7.11 0.32
N ILE A 39 -6.64 -6.78 -0.95
CA ILE A 39 -7.09 -7.65 -2.04
C ILE A 39 -5.88 -8.20 -2.77
N VAL A 40 -5.29 -9.22 -2.15
CA VAL A 40 -4.16 -9.96 -2.69
C VAL A 40 -4.46 -11.45 -2.57
N HIS A 41 -3.91 -12.26 -3.47
CA HIS A 41 -4.03 -13.70 -3.39
C HIS A 41 -3.26 -14.25 -2.17
N ASP A 42 -3.55 -15.49 -1.78
CA ASP A 42 -2.95 -16.09 -0.58
C ASP A 42 -1.42 -16.18 -0.66
N GLU A 43 -0.88 -16.41 -1.86
CA GLU A 43 0.56 -16.42 -2.10
C GLU A 43 1.23 -15.07 -1.80
N ASP A 44 0.62 -13.97 -2.27
CA ASP A 44 1.10 -12.61 -2.00
C ASP A 44 0.95 -12.23 -0.53
N ARG A 45 -0.12 -12.69 0.12
CA ARG A 45 -0.31 -12.51 1.57
C ARG A 45 0.81 -13.17 2.36
N LEU A 46 1.16 -14.41 2.02
CA LEU A 46 2.29 -15.13 2.62
C LEU A 46 3.63 -14.45 2.29
N ALA A 47 3.80 -13.96 1.06
CA ALA A 47 4.99 -13.24 0.64
C ALA A 47 5.17 -11.95 1.45
N ASN A 48 4.09 -11.17 1.66
CA ASN A 48 4.12 -9.96 2.48
C ASN A 48 4.43 -10.28 3.95
N ASP A 49 3.79 -11.29 4.54
CA ASP A 49 4.07 -11.69 5.93
C ASP A 49 5.53 -12.13 6.10
N LYS A 50 6.10 -12.84 5.12
CA LYS A 50 7.53 -13.16 5.11
C LYS A 50 8.39 -11.90 4.91
N ALA A 51 8.00 -11.01 4.01
CA ALA A 51 8.72 -9.78 3.70
C ALA A 51 8.85 -8.84 4.91
N VAL A 52 7.84 -8.81 5.79
CA VAL A 52 7.91 -8.12 7.09
C VAL A 52 9.09 -8.62 7.92
N LEU A 53 9.37 -9.93 7.92
CA LEU A 53 10.44 -10.55 8.71
C LEU A 53 11.80 -10.49 8.01
N THR A 54 11.82 -10.59 6.68
CA THR A 54 13.07 -10.71 5.91
C THR A 54 13.55 -9.39 5.30
N GLY A 55 12.79 -8.31 5.44
CA GLY A 55 13.13 -7.01 4.84
C GLY A 55 12.93 -6.96 3.32
N ALA A 56 12.07 -7.80 2.73
CA ALA A 56 11.72 -7.68 1.32
C ALA A 56 10.65 -6.60 1.10
N ARG A 57 10.42 -6.16 -0.13
CA ARG A 57 9.34 -5.22 -0.48
C ARG A 57 7.97 -5.78 -0.06
N ILE A 58 7.08 -4.92 0.40
CA ILE A 58 5.70 -5.25 0.80
C ILE A 58 4.73 -4.52 -0.11
N ILE A 59 3.70 -5.21 -0.61
CA ILE A 59 2.71 -4.65 -1.54
C ILE A 59 1.31 -4.97 -1.02
N SER A 60 0.47 -3.96 -0.82
CA SER A 60 -0.96 -4.14 -0.50
C SER A 60 -1.83 -3.50 -1.56
N SER A 61 -3.04 -4.03 -1.75
CA SER A 61 -3.98 -3.56 -2.75
C SER A 61 -5.35 -3.30 -2.13
N TYR A 62 -5.97 -2.17 -2.44
CA TYR A 62 -7.25 -1.76 -1.87
C TYR A 62 -8.20 -1.21 -2.94
N HIS A 63 -9.49 -1.52 -2.84
CA HIS A 63 -10.51 -0.81 -3.61
C HIS A 63 -10.74 0.59 -3.03
N LEU A 64 -10.74 1.57 -3.91
CA LEU A 64 -11.23 2.91 -3.64
C LEU A 64 -12.73 2.95 -3.83
N GLN A 65 -13.44 3.44 -2.82
CA GLN A 65 -14.89 3.65 -2.92
C GLN A 65 -15.16 5.12 -3.27
N PRO A 66 -16.14 5.41 -4.16
CA PRO A 66 -17.07 4.49 -4.81
C PRO A 66 -16.63 3.98 -6.19
N SER A 67 -15.42 4.33 -6.67
CA SER A 67 -14.99 4.04 -8.06
C SER A 67 -14.65 2.57 -8.33
N ASP A 68 -14.49 1.76 -7.27
CA ASP A 68 -13.99 0.38 -7.29
C ASP A 68 -12.58 0.22 -7.89
N GLN A 69 -11.89 1.33 -8.14
CA GLN A 69 -10.53 1.35 -8.67
C GLN A 69 -9.55 0.80 -7.62
N LEU A 70 -8.57 0.00 -8.05
CA LEU A 70 -7.53 -0.47 -7.17
C LEU A 70 -6.45 0.60 -6.95
N LEU A 71 -5.98 0.68 -5.72
CA LEU A 71 -4.79 1.44 -5.34
C LEU A 71 -3.81 0.51 -4.63
N TRP A 72 -2.54 0.58 -5.03
CA TRP A 72 -1.47 -0.14 -4.37
C TRP A 72 -0.75 0.76 -3.35
N VAL A 73 -0.40 0.16 -2.21
CA VAL A 73 0.50 0.75 -1.22
C VAL A 73 1.72 -0.15 -1.12
N ILE A 74 2.88 0.40 -1.46
CA ILE A 74 4.14 -0.33 -1.58
C ILE A 74 5.12 0.24 -0.58
N THR A 75 5.70 -0.60 0.28
CA THR A 75 6.87 -0.22 1.09
C THR A 75 8.09 -0.96 0.59
N GLU A 76 9.12 -0.19 0.21
CA GLU A 76 10.38 -0.72 -0.31
C GLU A 76 11.14 -1.58 0.71
N ALA A 77 12.02 -2.45 0.21
CA ALA A 77 12.80 -3.39 1.04
C ALA A 77 13.60 -2.70 2.16
N ASP A 78 14.17 -1.54 1.86
CA ASP A 78 14.92 -0.72 2.83
C ASP A 78 14.03 0.07 3.81
N ARG A 79 12.69 -0.01 3.64
CA ARG A 79 11.68 0.75 4.40
C ARG A 79 11.86 2.27 4.31
N CYS A 80 12.63 2.79 3.35
CA CYS A 80 12.88 4.22 3.22
C CYS A 80 11.71 4.96 2.57
N THR A 81 10.91 4.27 1.75
CA THR A 81 9.80 4.85 0.99
C THR A 81 8.55 3.99 1.09
N THR A 82 7.40 4.65 1.26
CA THR A 82 6.08 4.05 1.06
C THR A 82 5.35 4.83 -0.02
N THR A 83 4.97 4.15 -1.10
CA THR A 83 4.36 4.77 -2.29
C THR A 83 2.91 4.33 -2.44
N LEU A 84 2.02 5.28 -2.67
CA LEU A 84 0.67 5.04 -3.18
C LEU A 84 0.68 5.19 -4.71
N ILE A 85 0.23 4.17 -5.42
CA ILE A 85 0.32 4.10 -6.89
C ILE A 85 -0.84 3.29 -7.47
N LEU A 86 -1.31 3.62 -8.68
CA LEU A 86 -2.28 2.78 -9.37
C LEU A 86 -1.58 1.54 -9.97
N PRO A 87 -2.23 0.37 -10.06
CA PRO A 87 -1.61 -0.83 -10.62
C PRO A 87 -1.08 -0.63 -12.05
N ASP A 88 -1.76 0.16 -12.87
CA ASP A 88 -1.37 0.41 -14.27
C ASP A 88 -0.13 1.31 -14.41
N GLU A 89 0.34 1.92 -13.31
CA GLU A 89 1.55 2.75 -13.28
C GLU A 89 2.80 1.95 -12.86
N TYR A 90 2.66 0.65 -12.54
CA TYR A 90 3.75 -0.22 -12.07
C TYR A 90 4.04 -1.36 -13.07
#